data_AF-A0A256GGF2-F1
#
_entry.id   AF-A0A256GGF2-F1
#
_cell.length_a   1.000
_cell.length_b   1.000
_cell.length_c   1.000
_cell.angle_alpha   90.00
_cell.angle_beta   90.00
_cell.angle_gamma   90.00
#
_symmetry.space_group_name_H-M   'P 1'
#
loop_
_entity.id
_entity.type
_entity.pdbx_description
1 polymer ?
#
loop_
_entity_poly.entity_id
_entity_poly.type
_entity_poly.pdbx_seq_one_letter_code
_entity_poly.pdbx_strand_id
1 'polypeptide(L)'
;MSDEITKTEAQIAKDKEAVKAMTGAKAAMESALSRIDTLERALKSVRAQSERVGRAFGKDVFLNVYQAGGDYKPERASTLFEKIDETIKAVL
;
A
#
# COMPACT_ATOMS: atom_id res chain seq x y z
N MET A 1 33.27 44.00 13.22
CA MET A 1 33.52 42.54 13.15
C MET A 1 32.45 41.71 13.87
N SER A 2 31.47 42.30 14.55
CA SER A 2 30.40 41.59 15.26
C SER A 2 29.21 41.17 14.36
N ASP A 3 28.90 41.91 13.29
CA ASP A 3 27.72 41.66 12.44
C ASP A 3 27.83 40.45 11.49
N GLU A 4 29.05 40.02 11.11
CA GLU A 4 29.24 38.84 10.27
C GLU A 4 29.05 37.53 11.05
N ILE A 5 29.38 37.52 12.34
CA ILE A 5 29.27 36.32 13.20
C ILE A 5 27.80 36.01 13.48
N THR A 6 26.98 37.01 13.79
CA THR A 6 25.53 36.87 14.03
C THR A 6 24.76 36.43 12.79
N LYS A 7 25.11 36.94 11.60
CA LYS A 7 24.54 36.46 10.33
C LYS A 7 24.83 34.97 10.09
N THR A 8 26.03 34.53 10.45
CA THR A 8 26.47 33.13 10.26
C THR A 8 25.78 32.20 11.25
N GLU A 9 25.62 32.59 12.51
CA GLU A 9 24.90 31.79 13.52
C GLU A 9 23.41 31.64 13.21
N ALA A 10 22.75 32.71 12.75
CA ALA A 10 21.35 32.66 12.32
C ALA A 10 21.17 31.73 11.10
N GLN A 11 22.13 31.75 10.18
CA GLN A 11 22.15 30.84 9.02
C GLN A 11 22.34 29.38 9.46
N ILE A 12 23.27 29.12 10.38
CA ILE A 12 23.53 27.78 10.94
C ILE A 12 22.31 27.24 11.69
N ALA A 13 21.60 28.09 12.44
CA ALA A 13 20.38 27.70 13.15
C ALA A 13 19.27 27.30 12.16
N LYS A 14 19.08 28.10 11.11
CA LYS A 14 18.11 27.80 10.04
C LYS A 14 18.45 26.51 9.29
N ASP A 15 19.73 26.29 8.98
CA ASP A 15 20.19 25.07 8.31
C ASP A 15 20.01 23.83 9.21
N LYS A 16 20.24 23.95 10.52
CA LYS A 16 19.96 22.86 11.48
C LYS A 16 18.48 22.49 11.55
N GLU A 17 17.59 23.48 11.54
CA GLU A 17 16.14 23.22 11.50
C GLU A 17 15.72 22.56 10.20
N ALA A 18 16.24 23.02 9.06
CA ALA A 18 16.01 22.41 7.76
C ALA A 18 16.49 20.94 7.73
N VAL A 19 17.70 20.66 8.23
CA VAL A 19 18.25 19.30 8.32
C VAL A 19 17.39 18.41 9.22
N LYS A 20 16.88 18.93 10.35
CA LYS A 20 16.00 18.18 11.25
C LYS A 20 14.66 17.86 10.58
N ALA A 21 14.07 18.81 9.85
CA ALA A 21 12.86 18.60 9.08
C ALA A 21 13.07 17.55 7.98
N MET A 22 14.18 17.62 7.24
CA MET A 22 14.53 16.61 6.22
C MET A 22 14.76 15.22 6.83
N THR A 23 15.38 15.14 8.00
CA THR A 23 15.58 13.86 8.71
C THR A 23 14.25 13.25 9.12
N GLY A 24 13.32 14.07 9.64
CA GLY A 24 11.96 13.63 9.96
C GLY A 24 11.19 13.15 8.72
N ALA A 25 11.28 13.88 7.61
CA ALA A 25 10.68 13.48 6.34
C ALA A 25 11.27 12.16 5.82
N LYS A 26 12.59 11.98 5.90
CA LYS A 26 13.27 10.74 5.51
C LYS A 26 12.78 9.55 6.34
N ALA A 27 12.70 9.68 7.65
CA ALA A 27 12.20 8.61 8.53
C ALA A 27 10.74 8.25 8.22
N ALA A 28 9.90 9.25 7.92
CA ALA A 28 8.52 9.02 7.50
C ALA A 28 8.45 8.29 6.15
N MET A 29 9.31 8.64 5.18
CA MET A 29 9.39 7.95 3.89
C MET A 29 9.88 6.52 4.01
N GLU A 30 10.90 6.25 4.84
CA GLU A 30 11.39 4.88 5.09
C GLU A 30 10.29 4.01 5.73
N SER A 31 9.55 4.57 6.69
CA SER A 31 8.38 3.90 7.28
C SER A 31 7.28 3.63 6.25
N ALA A 32 7.01 4.59 5.36
CA ALA A 32 6.05 4.40 4.28
C ALA A 32 6.48 3.30 3.30
N LEU A 33 7.77 3.26 2.91
CA LEU A 33 8.32 2.22 2.05
C LEU A 33 8.21 0.83 2.67
N SER A 34 8.50 0.70 3.98
CA SER A 34 8.34 -0.57 4.70
C SER A 34 6.88 -1.05 4.72
N ARG A 35 5.93 -0.12 4.89
CA ARG A 35 4.49 -0.43 4.81
C ARG A 35 4.08 -0.85 3.40
N ILE A 36 4.63 -0.22 2.36
CA ILE A 36 4.39 -0.59 0.96
C ILE A 36 4.93 -2.00 0.68
N ASP A 37 6.16 -2.33 1.06
CA ASP A 37 6.72 -3.69 0.89
C ASP A 37 5.87 -4.74 1.61
N THR A 38 5.40 -4.43 2.82
CA THR A 38 4.49 -5.31 3.57
C THR A 38 3.17 -5.54 2.81
N LEU A 39 2.58 -4.47 2.26
CA LEU A 39 1.36 -4.55 1.48
C LEU A 39 1.56 -5.35 0.19
N GLU A 40 2.66 -5.12 -0.54
CA GLU A 40 2.97 -5.88 -1.75
C GLU A 40 3.10 -7.38 -1.47
N ARG A 41 3.80 -7.76 -0.40
CA ARG A 41 3.93 -9.17 0.01
C ARG A 41 2.58 -9.79 0.34
N ALA A 42 1.73 -9.05 1.06
CA ALA A 42 0.38 -9.50 1.38
C ALA A 42 -0.47 -9.69 0.11
N LEU A 43 -0.44 -8.73 -0.81
CA LEU A 43 -1.14 -8.80 -2.09
C LEU A 43 -0.68 -10.00 -2.94
N LYS A 44 0.64 -10.23 -3.04
CA LYS A 44 1.22 -11.41 -3.71
C LYS A 44 0.74 -12.72 -3.09
N SER A 45 0.64 -12.78 -1.76
CA SER A 45 0.13 -13.96 -1.04
C SER A 45 -1.35 -14.20 -1.31
N VAL A 46 -2.19 -13.16 -1.23
CA VAL A 46 -3.63 -13.25 -1.54
C VAL A 46 -3.84 -13.72 -2.97
N ARG A 47 -3.07 -13.17 -3.93
CA ARG A 47 -3.13 -13.57 -5.33
C ARG A 47 -2.88 -15.08 -5.52
N ALA A 48 -1.81 -15.61 -4.93
CA ALA A 48 -1.49 -17.04 -5.00
C ALA A 48 -2.59 -17.91 -4.37
N GLN A 49 -3.22 -17.44 -3.28
CA GLN A 49 -4.34 -18.13 -2.66
C GLN A 49 -5.61 -18.07 -3.53
N SER A 50 -5.93 -16.93 -4.11
CA SER A 50 -7.08 -16.75 -5.02
C SER A 50 -6.99 -17.67 -6.22
N GLU A 51 -5.81 -17.79 -6.85
CA GLU A 51 -5.62 -18.74 -7.95
C GLU A 51 -5.89 -20.19 -7.50
N ARG A 52 -5.29 -20.60 -6.37
CA ARG A 52 -5.45 -21.96 -5.85
C ARG A 52 -6.91 -22.28 -5.51
N VAL A 53 -7.60 -21.35 -4.86
CA VAL A 53 -9.00 -21.51 -4.45
C VAL A 53 -9.93 -21.49 -5.66
N GLY A 54 -9.71 -20.57 -6.61
CA GLY A 54 -10.50 -20.49 -7.84
C GLY A 54 -10.46 -21.79 -8.65
N ARG A 55 -9.30 -22.47 -8.69
CA ARG A 55 -9.13 -23.79 -9.33
C ARG A 55 -9.74 -24.95 -8.53
N ALA A 56 -9.89 -24.81 -7.21
CA ALA A 56 -10.41 -25.86 -6.34
C ALA A 56 -11.94 -25.99 -6.43
N PHE A 57 -12.63 -24.89 -6.75
CA PHE A 57 -14.07 -24.93 -6.95
C PHE A 57 -14.45 -25.58 -8.29
N GLY A 58 -15.48 -26.42 -8.24
CA GLY A 58 -16.12 -26.94 -9.45
C GLY A 58 -16.74 -25.80 -10.28
N LYS A 59 -16.85 -26.02 -11.59
CA LYS A 59 -17.35 -24.99 -12.52
C LYS A 59 -18.70 -24.42 -12.07
N ASP A 60 -19.57 -25.24 -11.50
CA ASP A 60 -20.94 -24.86 -11.13
C ASP A 60 -21.12 -24.40 -9.68
N VAL A 61 -20.03 -24.05 -8.98
CA VAL A 61 -20.11 -23.47 -7.64
C VAL A 61 -20.35 -21.96 -7.74
N PHE A 62 -21.38 -21.50 -7.02
CA PHE A 62 -21.71 -20.09 -6.86
C PHE A 62 -21.58 -19.67 -5.40
N LEU A 63 -21.07 -18.48 -5.18
CA LEU A 63 -20.96 -17.84 -3.87
C LEU A 63 -21.89 -16.63 -3.85
N ASN A 64 -22.59 -16.43 -2.74
CA ASN A 64 -23.36 -15.20 -2.52
C ASN A 64 -22.39 -14.08 -2.12
N VAL A 65 -22.14 -13.16 -3.05
CA VAL A 65 -21.19 -12.06 -2.85
C VAL A 65 -21.94 -10.80 -2.44
N TYR A 66 -21.58 -10.25 -1.29
CA TYR A 66 -22.09 -8.96 -0.82
C TYR A 66 -21.59 -7.83 -1.73
N GLN A 67 -22.51 -7.00 -2.19
CA GLN A 67 -22.24 -5.83 -3.03
C GLN A 67 -22.30 -4.56 -2.17
N ALA A 68 -21.53 -3.54 -2.54
CA ALA A 68 -21.50 -2.27 -1.80
C ALA A 68 -22.89 -1.58 -1.69
N GLY A 69 -23.83 -1.92 -2.57
CA GLY A 69 -25.21 -1.42 -2.54
C GLY A 69 -26.13 -2.09 -1.52
N GLY A 70 -25.63 -3.04 -0.70
CA GLY A 70 -26.42 -3.71 0.35
C GLY A 70 -27.03 -5.05 -0.06
N ASP A 71 -26.89 -5.45 -1.33
CA ASP A 71 -27.45 -6.69 -1.85
C ASP A 71 -26.43 -7.83 -1.91
N TYR A 72 -26.92 -9.06 -1.87
CA TYR A 72 -26.13 -10.25 -2.21
C TYR A 72 -26.45 -10.70 -3.63
N LYS A 73 -25.41 -10.93 -4.43
CA LYS A 73 -25.56 -11.47 -5.78
C LYS A 73 -24.79 -12.80 -5.90
N PRO A 74 -25.42 -13.88 -6.39
CA PRO A 74 -24.70 -15.10 -6.72
C PRO A 74 -23.67 -14.83 -7.81
N GLU A 75 -22.42 -15.14 -7.55
CA GLU A 75 -21.33 -15.05 -8.51
C GLU A 75 -20.62 -16.40 -8.60
N ARG A 76 -20.22 -16.81 -9.81
CA ARG A 76 -19.48 -18.06 -9.99
C ARG A 76 -18.15 -17.93 -9.27
N ALA A 77 -17.80 -18.92 -8.45
CA ALA A 77 -16.61 -18.86 -7.62
C ALA A 77 -15.34 -18.62 -8.46
N SER A 78 -15.18 -19.32 -9.59
CA SER A 78 -14.03 -19.14 -10.49
C SER A 78 -13.90 -17.70 -10.99
N THR A 79 -15.01 -17.08 -11.42
CA THR A 79 -15.03 -15.69 -11.91
C THR A 79 -14.71 -14.69 -10.81
N LEU A 80 -15.21 -14.93 -9.59
CA LEU A 80 -14.90 -14.08 -8.44
C LEU A 80 -13.40 -14.06 -8.14
N PHE A 81 -12.76 -15.22 -8.08
CA PHE A 81 -11.33 -15.31 -7.77
C PHE A 81 -10.45 -14.79 -8.91
N GLU A 82 -10.85 -14.98 -10.17
CA GLU A 82 -10.21 -14.33 -11.32
C GLU A 82 -10.29 -12.80 -11.23
N LYS A 83 -11.46 -12.25 -10.88
CA LYS A 83 -11.63 -10.81 -10.68
C LYS A 83 -10.76 -10.26 -9.56
N ILE A 84 -10.62 -10.99 -8.46
CA ILE A 84 -9.71 -10.63 -7.35
C ILE A 84 -8.25 -10.62 -7.84
N ASP A 85 -7.82 -11.65 -8.57
CA ASP A 85 -6.47 -11.74 -9.16
C ASP A 85 -6.18 -10.54 -10.09
N GLU A 86 -7.08 -10.25 -11.02
CA GLU A 86 -6.94 -9.10 -11.94
C GLU A 86 -6.94 -7.75 -11.21
N THR A 87 -7.76 -7.60 -10.17
CA THR A 87 -7.78 -6.37 -9.36
C THR A 87 -6.44 -6.16 -8.64
N ILE A 88 -5.85 -7.24 -8.12
CA ILE A 88 -4.54 -7.18 -7.45
C ILE A 88 -3.42 -6.89 -8.47
N LYS A 89 -3.46 -7.48 -9.67
CA LYS A 89 -2.49 -7.19 -10.75
C LYS A 89 -2.49 -5.73 -11.19
N ALA A 90 -3.62 -5.04 -11.11
CA ALA A 90 -3.71 -3.64 -11.52
C ALA A 90 -3.00 -2.67 -10.55
N VAL A 91 -2.67 -3.12 -9.33
CA VAL A 91 -2.08 -2.29 -8.27
C VAL A 91 -0.71 -2.80 -7.78
N LEU A 92 -0.24 -3.94 -8.31
CA LEU A 92 1.11 -4.47 -8.15
C LEU A 92 1.94 -4.13 -9.39
#